data_AF-A0A2S9GG68-F1
#
_entry.id   AF-A0A2S9GG68-F1
#
_cell.length_a   1.000
_cell.length_b   1.000
_cell.length_c   1.000
_cell.angle_alpha   90.00
_cell.angle_beta   90.00
_cell.angle_gamma   90.00
#
_symmetry.space_group_name_H-M   'P 1'
#
loop_
_entity.id
_entity.type
_entity.pdbx_description
1 polymer ?
#
loop_
_entity_poly.entity_id
_entity_poly.type
_entity_poly.pdbx_seq_one_letter_code
_entity_poly.pdbx_strand_id
1 'polypeptide(L)'
;ALDDTAAQILADLGGGDLPIATLVPLPAAVRRRVIRGWLLAGGACALTDKQIRAVDALVTDWRGQGGVAVPGGLTRERLFAGRR
;
A
#
# COMPACT_ATOMS: atom_id res chain seq x y z
N ALA A 1 14.08 4.36 12.75
CA ALA A 1 12.89 3.55 13.12
C ALA A 1 12.27 2.94 11.85
N LEU A 2 11.43 1.90 11.94
CA LEU A 2 10.89 1.19 10.76
C LEU A 2 10.12 2.10 9.78
N ASP A 3 9.53 3.17 10.28
CA ASP A 3 8.83 4.16 9.45
C ASP A 3 9.81 4.94 8.57
N ASP A 4 11.02 5.26 9.07
CA ASP A 4 12.07 5.92 8.28
C ASP A 4 12.57 5.01 7.16
N THR A 5 12.77 3.71 7.45
CA THR A 5 13.12 2.72 6.42
C THR A 5 12.04 2.63 5.35
N ALA A 6 10.77 2.63 5.74
CA ALA A 6 9.65 2.60 4.79
C ALA A 6 9.57 3.87 3.94
N ALA A 7 9.80 5.04 4.56
CA ALA A 7 9.83 6.32 3.86
C ALA A 7 10.98 6.39 2.84
N GLN A 8 12.16 5.88 3.19
CA GLN A 8 13.30 5.81 2.26
C GLN A 8 12.99 4.91 1.06
N ILE A 9 12.48 3.70 1.30
CA ILE A 9 12.08 2.79 0.21
C ILE A 9 11.06 3.44 -0.73
N LEU A 10 10.08 4.17 -0.18
CA LEU A 10 9.09 4.88 -0.99
C LEU A 10 9.70 6.03 -1.81
N ALA A 11 10.63 6.79 -1.22
CA ALA A 11 11.32 7.86 -1.91
C ALA A 11 12.14 7.31 -3.09
N ASP A 12 12.84 6.20 -2.89
CA ASP A 12 13.66 5.55 -3.92
C ASP A 12 12.82 5.04 -5.11
N LEU A 13 11.54 4.71 -4.88
CA LEU A 13 10.62 4.25 -5.93
C LEU A 13 10.04 5.38 -6.80
N GLY A 14 10.14 6.64 -6.39
CA GLY A 14 9.74 7.79 -7.22
C GLY A 14 8.23 8.02 -7.39
N GLY A 15 7.39 7.28 -6.66
CA GLY A 15 5.92 7.40 -6.72
C GLY A 15 5.28 6.66 -7.91
N GLY A 16 3.94 6.72 -8.01
CA GLY A 16 3.20 5.99 -9.03
C GLY A 16 2.86 4.56 -8.59
N ASP A 17 3.22 3.55 -9.39
CA ASP A 17 2.95 2.15 -9.06
C ASP A 17 3.93 1.60 -8.01
N LEU A 18 3.49 0.56 -7.29
CA LEU A 18 4.30 -0.08 -6.25
C LEU A 18 4.78 -1.46 -6.74
N PRO A 19 6.06 -1.63 -7.15
CA PRO A 19 6.53 -2.87 -7.73
C PRO A 19 6.48 -4.03 -6.73
N ILE A 20 5.74 -5.09 -7.07
CA ILE A 20 5.59 -6.30 -6.23
C ILE A 20 6.95 -6.92 -5.89
N ALA A 21 7.87 -6.96 -6.86
CA ALA A 21 9.22 -7.50 -6.67
C ALA A 21 10.00 -6.80 -5.55
N THR A 22 9.78 -5.49 -5.35
CA THR A 22 10.39 -4.72 -4.27
C THR A 22 9.75 -5.03 -2.92
N LEU A 23 8.46 -5.34 -2.89
CA LEU A 23 7.71 -5.58 -1.66
C LEU A 23 7.91 -6.99 -1.09
N VAL A 24 7.88 -8.02 -1.93
CA VAL A 24 7.96 -9.43 -1.52
C VAL A 24 9.10 -9.74 -0.53
N PRO A 25 10.36 -9.27 -0.72
CA PRO A 25 11.45 -9.60 0.20
C PRO A 25 11.39 -8.83 1.54
N LEU A 26 10.56 -7.80 1.66
CA LEU A 26 10.51 -6.97 2.86
C LEU A 26 9.84 -7.74 4.02
N PRO A 27 10.30 -7.55 5.28
CA PRO A 27 9.56 -8.00 6.44
C PRO A 27 8.15 -7.42 6.47
N ALA A 28 7.16 -8.21 6.91
CA ALA A 28 5.75 -7.81 6.90
C ALA A 28 5.46 -6.49 7.64
N ALA A 29 6.26 -6.15 8.64
CA ALA A 29 6.15 -4.88 9.36
C ALA A 29 6.62 -3.66 8.53
N VAL A 30 7.66 -3.83 7.70
CA VAL A 30 8.18 -2.78 6.81
C VAL A 30 7.28 -2.67 5.58
N ARG A 31 6.92 -3.81 4.96
CA ARG A 31 6.06 -3.84 3.77
C ARG A 31 4.72 -3.13 3.99
N ARG A 32 4.04 -3.40 5.10
CA ARG A 32 2.77 -2.71 5.45
C ARG A 32 2.93 -1.20 5.65
N ARG A 33 4.10 -0.73 6.13
CA ARG A 33 4.40 0.70 6.27
C ARG A 33 4.65 1.36 4.93
N VAL A 34 5.40 0.68 4.04
CA VAL A 34 5.58 1.11 2.64
C VAL A 34 4.22 1.21 1.94
N ILE A 35 3.37 0.18 2.05
CA ILE A 35 2.00 0.20 1.49
C ILE A 35 1.19 1.37 2.05
N ARG A 36 1.23 1.61 3.37
CA ARG A 36 0.53 2.74 3.99
C ARG A 36 1.00 4.07 3.40
N GLY A 37 2.31 4.29 3.33
CA GLY A 37 2.87 5.54 2.80
C GLY A 37 2.51 5.74 1.32
N TRP A 38 2.56 4.67 0.51
CA TRP A 38 2.12 4.69 -0.88
C TRP A 38 0.65 5.05 -1.03
N LEU A 39 -0.25 4.44 -0.24
CA LEU A 39 -1.68 4.77 -0.24
C LEU A 39 -1.92 6.24 0.12
N LEU A 40 -1.23 6.75 1.14
CA LEU A 40 -1.33 8.15 1.56
C LEU A 40 -0.82 9.10 0.47
N ALA A 41 0.30 8.77 -0.19
CA ALA A 41 0.82 9.55 -1.32
C ALA A 41 -0.15 9.55 -2.51
N GLY A 42 -0.90 8.46 -2.70
CA GLY A 42 -1.99 8.35 -3.67
C GLY A 42 -3.29 9.06 -3.28
N GLY A 43 -3.34 9.76 -2.14
CA GLY A 43 -4.50 10.52 -1.69
C GLY A 43 -5.49 9.74 -0.82
N ALA A 44 -5.13 8.53 -0.38
CA ALA A 44 -5.95 7.81 0.60
C ALA A 44 -5.88 8.49 1.96
N CYS A 45 -6.94 8.36 2.75
CA CYS A 45 -7.02 8.90 4.10
C CYS A 45 -7.69 7.90 5.04
N ALA A 46 -7.65 8.17 6.36
CA ALA A 46 -8.34 7.39 7.38
C ALA A 46 -8.16 5.85 7.25
N LEU A 47 -6.94 5.43 6.85
CA LEU A 47 -6.63 4.03 6.56
C LEU A 47 -6.71 3.17 7.82
N THR A 48 -7.42 2.05 7.71
CA THR A 48 -7.46 1.02 8.75
C THR A 48 -6.39 -0.04 8.54
N ASP A 49 -5.92 -0.70 9.62
CA ASP A 49 -4.99 -1.83 9.50
C ASP A 49 -5.58 -2.96 8.64
N LYS A 50 -6.89 -3.18 8.69
CA LYS A 50 -7.60 -4.15 7.84
C LYS A 50 -7.42 -3.85 6.35
N GLN A 51 -7.54 -2.58 5.94
CA GLN A 51 -7.33 -2.18 4.54
C GLN A 51 -5.88 -2.35 4.12
N ILE A 52 -4.93 -1.96 4.97
CA ILE A 52 -3.49 -2.13 4.68
C ILE A 52 -3.15 -3.61 4.51
N ARG A 53 -3.68 -4.50 5.36
CA ARG A 53 -3.50 -5.95 5.22
C ARG A 53 -4.17 -6.53 3.99
N ALA A 54 -5.34 -6.02 3.60
CA ALA A 54 -5.99 -6.45 2.38
C ALA A 54 -5.15 -6.09 1.14
N VAL A 55 -4.53 -4.91 1.11
CA VAL A 55 -3.58 -4.53 0.05
C VAL A 55 -2.31 -5.39 0.12
N ASP A 56 -1.78 -5.66 1.32
CA ASP A 56 -0.64 -6.58 1.50
C ASP A 56 -0.91 -7.98 0.91
N ALA A 57 -2.13 -8.48 1.09
CA ALA A 57 -2.55 -9.77 0.55
C ALA A 57 -2.58 -9.81 -0.99
N LEU A 58 -2.78 -8.68 -1.68
CA LEU A 58 -2.66 -8.62 -3.15
C LEU A 58 -1.22 -8.94 -3.61
N VAL A 59 -0.24 -8.67 -2.74
CA VAL A 59 1.18 -8.91 -2.96
C VAL A 59 1.54 -10.34 -2.56
N THR A 60 1.16 -10.77 -1.34
CA THR A 60 1.69 -12.00 -0.74
C THR A 60 0.77 -13.22 -0.83
N ASP A 61 -0.53 -13.04 -1.07
CA ASP A 61 -1.54 -14.11 -1.04
C ASP A 61 -2.52 -13.97 -2.23
N TRP A 62 -1.97 -13.75 -3.44
CA TRP A 62 -2.81 -13.56 -4.61
C TRP A 62 -3.39 -14.87 -5.13
N ARG A 63 -4.72 -14.88 -5.29
CA ARG A 63 -5.54 -15.98 -5.82
C ARG A 63 -6.70 -15.48 -6.69
N GLY A 64 -6.57 -14.29 -7.28
CA GLY A 64 -7.60 -13.66 -8.12
C GLY A 64 -8.50 -12.64 -7.39
N GLN A 65 -8.01 -12.00 -6.33
CA GLN A 65 -8.76 -10.97 -5.61
C GLN A 65 -9.08 -9.76 -6.51
N GLY A 66 -10.20 -9.07 -6.24
CA GLY A 66 -10.44 -7.74 -6.80
C GLY A 66 -9.52 -6.68 -6.17
N GLY A 67 -9.58 -5.46 -6.69
CA GLY A 67 -8.95 -4.30 -6.05
C GLY A 67 -9.54 -4.00 -4.67
N VAL A 68 -8.71 -3.48 -3.77
CA VAL A 68 -9.09 -3.11 -2.41
C VAL A 68 -9.52 -1.65 -2.39
N ALA A 69 -10.75 -1.40 -1.94
CA ALA A 69 -11.29 -0.05 -1.76
C ALA A 69 -10.76 0.59 -0.46
N VAL A 70 -10.21 1.79 -0.57
CA VAL A 70 -9.75 2.62 0.55
C VAL A 70 -10.44 4.00 0.53
N PRO A 71 -10.57 4.69 1.67
CA PRO A 71 -11.15 6.03 1.71
C PRO A 71 -10.22 7.02 0.99
N GLY A 72 -10.78 7.89 0.15
CA GLY A 72 -10.04 9.00 -0.45
C GLY A 72 -10.18 10.29 0.36
N GLY A 73 -9.40 11.32 0.02
CA GLY A 73 -9.47 12.63 0.66
C GLY A 73 -10.80 13.39 0.48
N LEU A 74 -11.61 13.02 -0.52
CA LEU A 74 -12.92 13.64 -0.79
C LEU A 74 -14.07 12.84 -0.19
N THR A 75 -15.07 13.58 0.30
CA THR A 75 -16.27 12.97 0.90
C THR A 75 -17.04 12.18 -0.16
N ARG A 76 -17.33 10.91 0.13
CA ARG A 76 -17.99 9.92 -0.76
C ARG A 76 -17.14 9.38 -1.92
N GLU A 77 -15.85 9.65 -1.95
CA GLU A 77 -14.94 9.03 -2.92
C GLU A 77 -14.17 7.85 -2.32
N ARG A 78 -13.88 6.86 -3.17
CA ARG A 78 -13.04 5.70 -2.81
C ARG A 78 -11.95 5.56 -3.84
N LEU A 79 -10.74 5.30 -3.36
CA LEU A 79 -9.62 4.90 -4.19
C LEU A 79 -9.53 3.38 -4.20
N PHE A 80 -8.96 2.82 -5.26
CA PHE A 80 -8.79 1.38 -5.40
C PHE A 80 -7.32 1.04 -5.61
N ALA A 81 -6.79 0.19 -4.74
CA ALA A 81 -5.49 -0.44 -4.93
C ALA A 81 -5.70 -1.80 -5.59
N GLY A 82 -5.20 -1.98 -6.81
CA GLY A 82 -5.30 -3.22 -7.56
C GLY A 82 -3.93 -3.76 -7.93
N ARG A 83 -3.85 -5.07 -8.19
CA ARG A 83 -2.70 -5.70 -8.82
C ARG A 83 -2.88 -5.68 -10.34
N ARG A 84 -1.87 -5.22 -11.07
CA ARG A 84 -1.80 -5.22 -12.55
C ARG A 84 -0.54 -5.95 -13.00
#